data_AF-Q97ZP9-F1
#
_entry.id   AF-Q97ZP9-F1
#
_cell.length_a   1.000
_cell.length_b   1.000
_cell.length_c   1.000
_cell.angle_alpha   90.00
_cell.angle_beta   90.00
_cell.angle_gamma   90.00
#
_symmetry.space_group_name_H-M   'P 1'
#
loop_
_entity.id
_entity.type
_entity.pdbx_description
1 polymer ?
#
loop_
_entity_poly.entity_id
_entity_poly.type
_entity_poly.pdbx_seq_one_letter_code
_entity_poly.pdbx_strand_id
1 'polypeptide(L)' 'MKETSRYKYGDIIRERKGRYYVYKLETINGEVKETYVGPLVDVVKTYEKLKENGVWVSPTMGPLGFEPRTSAS' A
#
# COMPACT_ATOMS: atom_id res chain seq x y z
N MET A 1 6.04 -23.56 23.15
CA MET A 1 6.39 -22.23 22.59
C MET A 1 5.08 -21.61 22.07
N LYS A 2 4.63 -20.50 22.64
CA LYS A 2 3.37 -19.85 22.23
C LYS A 2 3.61 -19.11 20.92
N GLU A 3 3.30 -19.78 19.82
CA GLU A 3 3.22 -19.17 18.50
C GLU A 3 2.14 -18.08 18.55
N THR A 4 2.58 -16.82 18.64
CA THR A 4 1.65 -15.70 18.57
C THR A 4 1.53 -15.36 17.09
N SER A 5 0.71 -16.12 16.38
CA SER A 5 0.30 -15.87 14.99
C SER A 5 -0.48 -14.56 14.91
N ARG A 6 0.22 -13.42 14.96
CA ARG A 6 -0.33 -12.12 14.59
C ARG A 6 -0.17 -11.90 13.09
N TYR A 7 -0.62 -12.84 12.28
CA TYR A 7 -0.80 -12.61 10.86
C TYR A 7 -2.08 -11.78 10.67
N LYS A 8 -1.93 -10.46 10.74
CA LYS A 8 -2.99 -9.50 10.46
C LYS A 8 -2.89 -9.17 8.97
N TYR A 9 -3.87 -9.61 8.19
CA TYR A 9 -4.21 -8.95 6.92
C TYR A 9 -4.25 -7.44 7.20
N GLY A 10 -3.33 -6.66 6.64
CA GLY A 10 -3.22 -5.23 6.95
C GLY A 10 -1.95 -4.57 6.44
N ASP A 11 -2.04 -3.25 6.30
CA ASP A 11 -0.90 -2.39 5.97
C ASP A 11 0.04 -2.27 7.18
N ILE A 12 1.36 -2.39 6.95
CA ILE A 12 2.42 -2.17 7.94
C ILE A 12 2.96 -0.75 7.80
N ILE A 13 3.17 -0.08 8.93
CA ILE A 13 3.95 1.16 9.00
C ILE A 13 5.33 0.83 9.57
N ARG A 14 6.40 1.20 8.85
CA ARG A 14 7.79 1.04 9.27
C ARG A 14 8.44 2.40 9.42
N GLU A 15 9.14 2.62 10.54
CA GLU A 15 9.97 3.80 10.74
C GLU A 15 11.40 3.56 10.23
N ARG A 16 11.97 4.52 9.50
CA ARG A 16 13.39 4.56 9.16
C ARG A 16 13.90 6.00 9.23
N LYS A 17 14.92 6.26 10.07
CA LYS A 17 15.55 7.58 10.23
C LYS A 17 14.53 8.72 10.49
N GLY A 18 13.55 8.48 11.37
CA GLY A 18 12.50 9.45 11.69
C GLY A 18 11.46 9.67 10.59
N ARG A 19 11.42 8.82 9.55
CA ARG A 19 10.39 8.84 8.50
C ARG A 19 9.58 7.56 8.55
N TYR A 20 8.27 7.68 8.36
CA TYR A 20 7.35 6.56 8.34
C TYR A 20 7.00 6.17 6.90
N TYR A 21 6.98 4.86 6.65
CA TYR A 21 6.75 4.26 5.34
C TYR A 21 5.68 3.19 5.46
N VAL A 22 4.78 3.14 4.48
CA VAL A 22 3.66 2.21 4.41
C VAL A 22 4.00 1.08 3.46
N TYR A 23 3.75 -0.14 3.91
CA TYR A 23 3.88 -1.36 3.15
C TYR A 23 2.57 -2.13 3.24
N LYS A 24 2.20 -2.81 2.17
CA LYS A 24 1.04 -3.70 2.14
C LYS A 24 1.52 -5.14 2.21
N LEU A 25 0.95 -5.92 3.12
CA LEU A 25 1.11 -7.37 3.15
C LEU A 25 0.05 -8.00 2.26
N GLU A 26 0.48 -8.73 1.24
CA GLU A 26 -0.40 -9.50 0.38
C GLU A 26 0.01 -10.97 0.42
N THR A 27 -0.94 -11.86 0.72
CA THR A 27 -0.72 -13.30 0.64
C THR A 27 -1.12 -13.78 -0.75
N ILE A 28 -0.13 -14.16 -1.56
CA ILE A 28 -0.34 -14.69 -2.91
C ILE A 28 0.13 -16.14 -2.91
N ASN A 29 -0.79 -17.07 -3.18
CA ASN A 29 -0.49 -18.50 -3.25
C ASN A 29 0.17 -19.09 -1.99
N GLY A 30 -0.21 -18.58 -0.81
CA GLY A 30 0.35 -19.01 0.48
C GLY A 30 1.67 -18.33 0.87
N GLU A 31 2.30 -17.57 -0.04
CA GLU A 31 3.47 -16.75 0.26
C GLU A 31 3.07 -15.32 0.60
N VAL A 32 3.75 -14.74 1.58
CA VAL A 32 3.49 -13.38 2.04
C VAL A 32 4.47 -12.45 1.37
N LYS A 33 3.94 -11.50 0.62
CA LYS A 33 4.71 -10.47 -0.07
C LYS A 33 4.46 -9.12 0.56
N GLU A 34 5.55 -8.39 0.76
CA GLU A 34 5.52 -7.00 1.22
C GLU A 34 5.71 -6.07 0.03
N THR A 35 4.68 -5.28 -0.27
CA THR A 35 4.72 -4.29 -1.34
C THR A 35 4.85 -2.90 -0.74
N TYR A 36 5.85 -2.14 -1.17
CA TYR A 36 5.99 -0.74 -0.74
C TYR A 36 4.88 0.12 -1.37
N VAL A 37 4.17 0.88 -0.53
CA VAL A 37 3.08 1.77 -0.96
C VAL A 37 3.58 3.20 -1.09
N GLY A 38 4.31 3.71 -0.10
CA GLY A 38 4.78 5.10 -0.08
C GLY A 38 5.13 5.62 1.31
N PRO A 39 5.62 6.86 1.42
CA PRO A 39 5.77 7.55 2.71
C PRO A 39 4.40 7.79 3.35
N LEU A 40 4.31 7.63 4.66
CA LEU A 40 3.04 7.77 5.40
C LEU A 40 2.38 9.14 5.17
N VAL A 41 3.19 10.20 5.14
CA VAL A 41 2.71 11.58 4.92
C VAL A 41 1.96 11.73 3.59
N ASP A 42 2.49 11.12 2.52
CA ASP A 42 1.88 11.20 1.20
C ASP A 42 0.59 10.38 1.11
N VAL A 43 0.56 9.21 1.76
CA VAL A 43 -0.63 8.36 1.85
C VAL A 43 -1.75 9.09 2.60
N VAL A 44 -1.45 9.68 3.76
CA VAL A 44 -2.42 10.45 4.56
C VAL A 44 -2.94 11.66 3.77
N LYS A 45 -2.06 12.42 3.12
CA LYS A 45 -2.45 13.57 2.30
C LYS A 45 -3.39 13.18 1.15
N THR A 46 -3.16 12.02 0.55
CA THR A 46 -4.04 11.48 -0.50
C THR A 46 -5.40 11.12 0.07
N TYR A 47 -5.43 10.49 1.24
CA TYR A 47 -6.67 10.16 1.94
C TYR A 47 -7.48 11.41 2.32
N GLU A 48 -6.83 12.46 2.86
CA GLU A 48 -7.47 13.73 3.21
C GLU A 48 -8.11 14.39 1.97
N LYS A 49 -7.38 14.45 0.85
CA LYS A 49 -7.91 14.98 -0.41
C LYS A 49 -9.12 14.18 -0.92
N LEU A 50 -9.08 12.86 -0.82
CA LEU A 50 -10.21 12.01 -1.21
C LEU A 50 -11.43 12.23 -0.31
N LYS A 51 -11.20 12.44 0.99
CA LYS A 51 -12.25 12.74 1.96
C LYS A 51 -12.91 14.10 1.69
N GLU A 52 -12.13 15.12 1.36
CA GLU A 52 -12.63 16.47 1.04
C GLU A 52 -13.45 16.50 -0.25
N ASN A 53 -13.08 15.71 -1.24
CA ASN A 53 -13.76 15.70 -2.55
C ASN A 53 -15.04 14.86 -2.59
N GLY A 54 -15.46 14.23 -1.48
CA GLY A 54 -16.73 13.49 -1.37
C GLY A 54 -16.83 12.22 -2.25
N VAL A 55 -15.84 11.94 -3.10
CA VAL A 55 -15.78 10.75 -3.93
C VAL A 55 -15.08 9.64 -3.15
N TRP A 56 -15.85 8.95 -2.30
CA TRP A 56 -15.40 7.70 -1.67
C TRP A 56 -15.45 6.56 -2.71
N VAL A 57 -14.62 6.65 -3.75
CA VAL A 57 -14.28 5.44 -4.50
C VAL A 57 -13.33 4.70 -3.57
N SER A 58 -13.79 3.61 -2.96
CA SER A 58 -12.88 2.59 -2.44
C SER A 58 -11.77 2.41 -3.47
N PRO A 59 -10.47 2.43 -3.09
CA PRO A 59 -9.42 2.20 -4.07
C PRO A 59 -9.68 0.84 -4.70
N THR A 60 -10.29 0.83 -5.89
CA THR A 60 -10.51 -0.39 -6.65
C THR A 60 -9.10 -0.87 -6.96
N MET A 61 -8.69 -1.92 -6.26
CA MET A 61 -7.50 -2.72 -6.60
C MET A 61 -7.77 -3.44 -7.93
N GLY A 62 -8.00 -2.68 -8.99
CA GLY A 62 -7.89 -3.16 -10.36
C GLY A 62 -6.41 -3.12 -10.75
N PRO A 63 -5.97 -3.95 -11.71
CA PRO A 63 -4.56 -4.03 -12.08
C PRO A 63 -4.15 -2.68 -12.66
N LEU A 64 -3.39 -1.91 -11.89
CA LEU A 64 -2.82 -0.65 -12.36
C LEU A 64 -1.61 -0.99 -13.22
N GLY A 65 -1.89 -1.30 -14.49
CA GLY A 65 -0.91 -1.40 -15.56
C GLY A 65 -0.18 -0.07 -15.70
N PHE A 66 0.91 0.07 -14.96
CA PHE A 66 2.01 0.94 -15.35
C PHE A 66 2.76 0.25 -16.49
N GLU A 67 2.19 0.29 -17.69
CA GLU A 67 2.96 0.00 -18.90
C GLU A 67 3.90 1.20 -19.14
N PRO A 68 5.24 1.02 -19.14
CA PRO A 68 6.12 2.05 -19.64
C PRO A 68 5.85 2.21 -21.13
N ARG A 69 5.45 3.43 -21.53
CA ARG A 69 5.26 3.86 -22.91
C ARG A 69 6.45 3.40 -23.78
N THR A 70 6.27 2.36 -24.60
CA THR A 70 7.17 2.07 -25.71
C THR A 70 6.96 3.15 -26.75
N SER A 71 7.90 4.09 -26.84
CA SER A 71 7.98 5.01 -27.98
C SER A 71 8.34 4.17 -29.20
N ALA A 72 7.42 4.10 -30.15
CA ALA A 72 7.69 3.57 -31.48
C ALA A 72 8.66 4.51 -32.23
N SER A 73 9.59 3.91 -32.97
CA SER A 73 10.14 4.45 -34.21
C SER A 73 10.42 3.32 -35.18
#